data_AF-A0A920I4J3-F1
#
_entry.id   AF-A0A920I4J3-F1
#
_cell.length_a   1.000
_cell.length_b   1.000
_cell.length_c   1.000
_cell.angle_alpha   90.00
_cell.angle_beta   90.00
_cell.angle_gamma   90.00
#
_symmetry.space_group_name_H-M   'P 1'
#
loop_
_entity.id
_entity.type
_entity.pdbx_description
1 polymer ?
#
loop_
_entity_poly.entity_id
_entity_poly.type
_entity_poly.pdbx_seq_one_letter_code
_entity_poly.pdbx_strand_id
1 'polypeptide(L)'
;MPLLSLPALLLSTLFSRWGSARFVLSTPFRTGLGFTSVEIGFSHPAIFAGFLLGCIFSPYLVRRAGHSRAFAVMAGAAVISIIAHPILPDAMFWTAIRVLSGFSVAGCYT
;
A
#
# COMPACT_ATOMS: atom_id res chain seq x y z
N MET A 1 21.29 -18.36 13.84
CA MET A 1 20.76 -17.96 12.52
C MET A 1 19.51 -17.04 12.51
N PRO A 2 19.06 -16.35 13.60
CA PRO A 2 17.97 -15.36 13.48
C PRO A 2 18.45 -13.90 13.27
N LEU A 3 19.72 -13.59 13.56
CA LEU A 3 20.22 -12.21 13.61
C LEU A 3 20.32 -11.51 12.24
N LEU A 4 20.42 -12.26 11.14
CA LEU A 4 20.44 -11.71 9.77
C LEU A 4 19.04 -11.37 9.22
N SER A 5 17.98 -11.95 9.79
CA SER A 5 16.60 -11.72 9.34
C SER A 5 16.02 -10.41 9.89
N LEU A 6 16.38 -10.04 11.13
CA LEU A 6 15.96 -8.80 11.78
C LEU A 6 16.29 -7.52 10.97
N PRO A 7 17.53 -7.30 10.49
CA PRO A 7 17.84 -6.10 9.71
C PRO A 7 17.16 -6.09 8.34
N ALA A 8 16.98 -7.24 7.69
CA ALA A 8 16.28 -7.33 6.40
C ALA A 8 14.78 -6.99 6.55
N LEU A 9 14.15 -7.42 7.64
CA LEU A 9 12.75 -7.14 7.94
C LEU A 9 12.53 -5.67 8.33
N LEU A 10 13.44 -5.11 9.14
CA LEU A 10 13.46 -3.68 9.45
C LEU A 10 13.69 -2.84 8.19
N LEU A 11 14.61 -3.22 7.32
CA LEU A 11 14.88 -2.50 6.07
C LEU A 11 13.67 -2.53 5.12
N SER A 12 13.01 -3.69 4.98
CA SER A 12 11.79 -3.84 4.17
C SER A 12 10.63 -3.00 4.72
N THR A 13 10.39 -3.04 6.03
CA THR A 13 9.31 -2.26 6.67
C THR A 13 9.61 -0.75 6.69
N LEU A 14 10.88 -0.35 6.85
CA LEU A 14 11.31 1.05 6.70
C LEU A 14 11.06 1.55 5.28
N PHE A 15 11.41 0.76 4.27
CA PHE A 15 11.17 1.12 2.87
C PHE A 15 9.68 1.27 2.57
N SER A 16 8.84 0.38 3.10
CA SER A 16 7.38 0.46 3.00
C SER A 16 6.81 1.68 3.76
N ARG A 17 7.31 1.99 4.95
CA ARG A 17 6.93 3.22 5.70
C ARG A 17 7.34 4.48 4.96
N TRP A 18 8.50 4.48 4.30
CA TRP A 18 8.93 5.59 3.44
C TRP A 18 8.02 5.77 2.22
N GLY A 19 7.62 4.67 1.58
CA GLY A 19 6.62 4.68 0.52
C GLY A 19 5.28 5.26 0.99
N SER A 20 4.87 4.96 2.21
CA SER A 20 3.63 5.45 2.83
C SER A 20 3.66 6.96 3.08
N ALA A 21 4.82 7.52 3.45
CA ALA A 21 5.01 8.95 3.70
C ALA A 21 4.79 9.82 2.44
N ARG A 22 5.09 9.29 1.25
CA ARG A 22 4.86 10.00 -0.03
C ARG A 22 3.39 10.34 -0.26
N PHE A 23 2.48 9.53 0.28
CA PHE A 23 1.06 9.71 0.07
C PHE A 23 0.44 10.79 0.97
N VAL A 24 0.94 11.00 2.19
CA VAL A 24 0.53 12.14 3.03
C VAL A 24 0.96 13.47 2.39
N LEU A 25 2.11 13.47 1.71
CA LEU A 25 2.62 14.65 1.00
C LEU A 25 1.78 15.06 -0.22
N SER A 26 0.95 14.16 -0.77
CA SER A 26 0.08 14.46 -1.93
C SER A 26 -1.16 15.30 -1.56
N THR A 27 -1.50 15.38 -0.28
CA THR A 27 -2.67 16.12 0.25
C THR A 27 -2.64 17.62 -0.08
N PRO A 28 -1.54 18.38 0.15
CA PRO A 28 -1.46 19.79 -0.23
C PRO A 28 -1.55 20.04 -1.74
N PHE A 29 -1.15 19.08 -2.57
CA PHE A 29 -1.35 19.18 -4.02
C PHE A 29 -2.83 19.06 -4.40
N ARG A 30 -3.61 18.24 -3.69
CA ARG A 30 -5.07 18.09 -3.92
C ARG A 30 -5.86 19.33 -3.55
N THR A 31 -5.46 20.03 -2.48
CA THR A 31 -6.09 21.30 -2.12
C THR A 31 -5.87 22.36 -3.19
N GLY A 32 -4.72 22.34 -3.89
CA GLY A 32 -4.44 23.23 -5.02
C GLY A 32 -5.23 22.91 -6.30
N LEU A 33 -5.74 21.67 -6.43
CA LEU A 33 -6.55 21.21 -7.57
C LEU A 33 -8.06 21.39 -7.35
N GLY A 34 -8.49 21.98 -6.22
CA GLY A 34 -9.91 22.26 -5.93
C GLY A 34 -10.72 21.07 -5.41
N PHE A 35 -10.07 19.99 -4.96
CA PHE A 35 -10.77 18.85 -4.33
C PHE A 35 -11.46 19.27 -3.02
N THR A 36 -12.63 18.70 -2.77
CA THR A 36 -13.39 18.99 -1.55
C THR A 36 -12.74 18.35 -0.32
N SER A 37 -12.93 18.96 0.85
CA SER A 37 -12.41 18.43 2.12
C SER A 37 -12.90 17.00 2.42
N VAL A 38 -14.09 16.64 1.91
CA VAL A 38 -14.69 15.32 2.05
C VAL A 38 -13.91 14.26 1.25
N GLU A 39 -13.55 14.55 0.00
CA GLU A 39 -12.78 13.63 -0.85
C GLU A 39 -11.36 13.39 -0.32
N ILE A 40 -10.75 14.45 0.21
CA ILE A 40 -9.45 14.38 0.86
C ILE A 40 -9.55 13.57 2.16
N GLY A 41 -10.60 13.80 2.96
CA GLY A 41 -10.87 13.07 4.19
C GLY A 41 -11.13 11.57 3.97
N PHE A 42 -11.86 11.22 2.91
CA PHE A 42 -12.20 9.83 2.58
C PHE A 42 -11.00 9.01 2.07
N SER A 43 -9.95 9.69 1.60
CA SER A 43 -8.73 9.05 1.10
C SER A 43 -7.91 8.35 2.21
N HIS A 44 -8.03 8.78 3.48
CA HIS A 44 -7.30 8.20 4.60
C HIS A 44 -7.83 6.82 5.04
N PRO A 45 -9.14 6.62 5.33
CA PRO A 45 -9.66 5.31 5.72
C PRO A 45 -9.52 4.23 4.63
N ALA A 46 -9.45 4.61 3.35
CA ALA A 46 -9.25 3.67 2.25
C ALA A 46 -7.95 2.86 2.37
N ILE A 47 -6.89 3.42 2.99
CA ILE A 47 -5.64 2.68 3.21
C ILE A 47 -5.82 1.55 4.23
N PHE A 48 -6.64 1.78 5.25
CA PHE A 48 -6.98 0.77 6.27
C PHE A 48 -7.87 -0.33 5.70
N ALA A 49 -8.83 0.03 4.84
CA ALA A 49 -9.65 -0.96 4.14
C ALA A 49 -8.80 -1.88 3.26
N GLY A 50 -7.84 -1.32 2.52
CA GLY A 50 -6.87 -2.11 1.75
C GLY A 50 -5.99 -3.01 2.60
N PHE A 51 -5.50 -2.50 3.73
CA PHE A 51 -4.71 -3.29 4.67
C PHE A 51 -5.51 -4.47 5.24
N LEU A 52 -6.78 -4.26 5.63
CA LEU A 52 -7.64 -5.31 6.14
C LEU A 52 -7.88 -6.40 5.10
N LEU A 53 -8.16 -6.01 3.85
CA LEU A 53 -8.26 -6.96 2.74
C LEU A 53 -6.95 -7.73 2.55
N GLY A 54 -5.81 -7.04 2.59
CA GLY A 54 -4.49 -7.67 2.52
C GLY A 54 -4.26 -8.70 3.63
N CYS A 55 -4.62 -8.39 4.87
CA CYS A 55 -4.50 -9.33 6.00
C CYS A 55 -5.38 -10.58 5.86
N ILE A 56 -6.56 -10.46 5.24
CA ILE A 56 -7.47 -11.59 5.02
C ILE A 56 -6.97 -12.47 3.87
N PHE A 57 -6.52 -11.85 2.77
CA PHE A 57 -6.12 -12.58 1.56
C PHE A 57 -4.70 -13.16 1.64
N SER A 58 -3.79 -12.50 2.35
CA SER A 58 -2.39 -12.94 2.44
C SER A 58 -2.22 -14.36 2.98
N PRO A 59 -2.83 -14.80 4.10
CA PRO A 59 -2.70 -16.18 4.57
C PRO A 59 -3.28 -17.19 3.58
N TYR A 60 -4.34 -16.83 2.84
CA TYR A 60 -4.89 -17.67 1.78
C TYR A 60 -3.91 -17.83 0.60
N LEU A 61 -3.30 -16.73 0.16
CA LEU A 61 -2.27 -16.72 -0.90
C LEU A 61 -1.03 -17.53 -0.50
N VAL A 62 -0.54 -17.36 0.74
CA VAL A 62 0.59 -18.13 1.27
C VAL A 62 0.27 -19.62 1.31
N ARG A 63 -0.94 -20.00 1.77
CA ARG A 63 -1.35 -21.41 1.88
C ARG A 63 -1.52 -22.09 0.51
N ARG A 64 -1.88 -21.35 -0.54
CA ARG A 64 -2.04 -21.89 -1.90
C ARG A 64 -0.76 -21.87 -2.74
N ALA A 65 0.01 -20.80 -2.68
CA ALA A 65 1.12 -20.54 -3.61
C ALA A 65 2.50 -20.66 -2.95
N GLY A 66 2.58 -20.70 -1.62
CA GLY A 66 3.84 -20.66 -0.85
C GLY A 66 4.32 -19.23 -0.58
N HIS A 67 5.15 -19.07 0.47
CA HIS A 67 5.61 -17.75 0.96
C HIS A 67 6.25 -16.88 -0.12
N SER A 68 7.16 -17.44 -0.93
CA SER A 68 7.92 -16.67 -1.92
C SER A 68 7.04 -16.10 -3.03
N ARG A 69 6.03 -16.85 -3.48
CA ARG A 69 5.09 -16.42 -4.52
C ARG A 69 4.09 -15.41 -3.98
N ALA A 70 3.60 -15.60 -2.75
CA ALA A 70 2.74 -14.63 -2.10
C ALA A 70 3.46 -13.28 -1.94
N PHE A 71 4.72 -13.29 -1.50
CA PHE A 71 5.54 -12.07 -1.40
C PHE A 71 5.69 -11.36 -2.76
N ALA A 72 5.97 -12.10 -3.84
CA ALA A 72 6.10 -11.54 -5.18
C ALA A 72 4.81 -10.87 -5.68
N VAL A 73 3.63 -11.45 -5.41
CA VAL A 73 2.34 -10.87 -5.78
C VAL A 73 2.08 -9.56 -5.04
N MET A 74 2.39 -9.52 -3.73
CA MET A 74 2.19 -8.33 -2.90
C MET A 74 3.18 -7.22 -3.26
N ALA A 75 4.43 -7.57 -3.58
CA ALA A 75 5.42 -6.63 -4.10
C ALA A 75 5.01 -6.06 -5.48
N GLY A 76 4.46 -6.89 -6.36
CA GLY A 76 3.92 -6.46 -7.65
C GLY A 76 2.76 -5.47 -7.50
N ALA A 77 1.82 -5.75 -6.57
CA ALA A 77 0.73 -4.83 -6.25
C ALA A 77 1.23 -3.46 -5.76
N ALA A 78 2.32 -3.43 -4.99
CA ALA A 78 2.95 -2.18 -4.53
C ALA A 78 3.54 -1.37 -5.69
N VAL A 79 4.21 -2.04 -6.63
CA VAL A 79 4.81 -1.39 -7.80
C VAL A 79 3.72 -0.82 -8.71
N ILE A 80 2.66 -1.59 -8.95
CA ILE A 80 1.51 -1.13 -9.74
C ILE A 80 0.86 0.09 -9.10
N SER A 81 0.68 0.11 -7.77
CA SER A 81 0.07 1.25 -7.08
C SER A 81 0.93 2.52 -7.20
N ILE A 82 2.26 2.40 -7.13
CA ILE A 82 3.18 3.53 -7.29
C ILE A 82 3.14 4.08 -8.71
N ILE A 83 3.20 3.21 -9.72
CA ILE A 83 3.17 3.60 -11.14
C ILE A 83 1.81 4.17 -11.54
N ALA A 84 0.72 3.65 -10.97
CA ALA A 84 -0.63 4.12 -11.27
C ALA A 84 -0.93 5.51 -10.67
N HIS A 85 -0.26 5.91 -9.59
CA HIS A 85 -0.57 7.14 -8.87
C HIS A 85 -0.60 8.43 -9.71
N PRO A 86 0.37 8.68 -10.63
CA PRO A 86 0.37 9.88 -11.47
C PRO A 86 -0.53 9.83 -12.72
N ILE A 87 -1.19 8.71 -13.04
CA ILE A 87 -1.82 8.53 -14.36
C ILE A 87 -3.12 9.34 -14.52
N LEU A 88 -4.00 9.36 -13.51
CA LEU A 88 -5.25 10.12 -13.56
C LEU A 88 -5.46 10.93 -12.28
N PRO A 89 -5.73 12.25 -12.37
CA PRO A 89 -6.10 13.09 -11.23
C PRO A 89 -7.59 12.96 -10.89
N ASP A 90 -8.03 11.76 -10.52
CA ASP A 90 -9.41 11.46 -10.14
C ASP A 90 -9.47 10.95 -8.69
N ALA A 91 -10.42 11.44 -7.89
CA ALA A 91 -10.57 11.08 -6.48
C ALA A 91 -10.81 9.58 -6.27
N MET A 92 -11.67 8.99 -7.10
CA MET A 92 -12.06 7.58 -7.05
C MET A 92 -10.88 6.68 -7.44
N PHE A 93 -10.18 7.05 -8.52
CA PHE A 93 -8.99 6.34 -9.00
C PHE A 93 -7.87 6.35 -7.94
N TRP A 94 -7.64 7.51 -7.34
CA TRP A 94 -6.68 7.66 -6.25
C TRP A 94 -7.06 6.88 -4.99
N THR A 95 -8.35 6.77 -4.69
CA THR A 95 -8.85 5.95 -3.58
C THR A 95 -8.61 4.46 -3.85
N ALA A 96 -8.84 3.98 -5.08
CA ALA A 96 -8.54 2.61 -5.47
C ALA A 96 -7.04 2.27 -5.34
N ILE A 97 -6.16 3.19 -5.74
CA ILE A 97 -4.72 3.03 -5.59
C ILE A 97 -4.30 2.98 -4.11
N ARG A 98 -4.99 3.74 -3.23
CA ARG A 98 -4.76 3.69 -1.78
C ARG A 98 -5.12 2.34 -1.18
N VAL A 99 -6.21 1.73 -1.63
CA VAL A 99 -6.60 0.36 -1.24
C VAL A 99 -5.51 -0.63 -1.68
N LEU A 100 -5.01 -0.51 -2.91
CA LEU A 100 -3.95 -1.40 -3.43
C LEU A 100 -2.62 -1.24 -2.68
N SER A 101 -2.26 -0.01 -2.30
CA SER A 101 -1.10 0.25 -1.44
C SER A 101 -1.28 -0.35 -0.05
N GLY A 102 -2.46 -0.20 0.58
CA GLY A 102 -2.78 -0.83 1.86
C GLY A 102 -2.68 -2.36 1.80
N PHE A 103 -3.21 -2.97 0.73
CA PHE A 103 -3.13 -4.40 0.47
C PHE A 103 -1.67 -4.88 0.44
N SER A 104 -0.80 -4.14 -0.25
CA SER A 104 0.61 -4.49 -0.38
C SER A 104 1.37 -4.45 0.96
N VAL A 105 1.04 -3.50 1.83
CA VAL A 105 1.65 -3.39 3.17
C VAL A 105 1.37 -4.63 4.01
N ALA A 106 0.17 -5.20 3.94
CA ALA A 106 -0.18 -6.42 4.68
C ALA A 106 0.68 -7.63 4.27
N GLY A 107 1.05 -7.71 2.99
CA GLY A 107 1.86 -8.80 2.44
C GLY A 107 3.28 -8.84 2.96
N CYS A 108 3.85 -7.70 3.36
CA CYS A 108 5.17 -7.65 3.97
C CYS A 108 5.21 -8.22 5.40
N TYR A 109 4.05 -8.36 6.05
CA TYR A 109 3.92 -8.86 7.42
C TYR A 109 3.51 -10.34 7.51
N THR A 110 3.34 -11.02 6.36
CA THR A 110 2.88 -12.43 6.29
C THR A 110 3.99 -13.32 5.75
#